data_AF-A0AA43IQD1-F1
#
_entry.id   AF-A0AA43IQD1-F1
#
_cell.length_a   1.000
_cell.length_b   1.000
_cell.length_c   1.000
_cell.angle_alpha   90.00
_cell.angle_beta   90.00
_cell.angle_gamma   90.00
#
_symmetry.space_group_name_H-M   'P 1'
#
loop_
_entity.id
_entity.type
_entity.pdbx_description
1 polymer ?
#
loop_
_entity_poly.entity_id
_entity_poly.type
_entity_poly.pdbx_seq_one_letter_code
_entity_poly.pdbx_strand_id
1 'polypeptide(L)'
;MLAADYPFLDVLWTMFVFFAFIIWFWILITIFADIFRRHDTSGFAKVLWIIFVIALPFLGVFIYLIANHDGMTERSVKQAQAQQAQMDQYVKSVAGSGGAAAEIEKAKGLLDSGAITQAEFDSIKSKALAS
;
A
#
# COMPACT_ATOMS: atom_id res chain seq x y z
N MET A 1 -0.68 14.61 -14.35
CA MET A 1 0.61 13.92 -14.19
C MET A 1 1.71 14.95 -13.88
N LEU A 2 1.79 15.42 -12.63
CA LEU A 2 2.81 16.39 -12.16
C LEU A 2 3.26 16.04 -10.75
N ALA A 3 3.61 14.77 -10.54
CA ALA A 3 4.50 14.38 -9.47
C ALA A 3 5.69 13.76 -10.19
N ALA A 4 6.58 14.61 -10.70
CA ALA A 4 7.92 14.14 -11.01
C ALA A 4 8.44 13.58 -9.68
N ASP A 5 8.73 12.28 -9.65
CA ASP A 5 9.45 11.64 -8.58
C ASP A 5 10.63 12.54 -8.21
N TYR A 6 10.68 12.99 -6.95
CA TYR A 6 11.79 13.78 -6.42
C TYR A 6 12.73 12.85 -5.64
N PRO A 7 13.48 11.94 -6.28
CA PRO A 7 14.39 11.04 -5.59
C PRO A 7 15.44 11.81 -4.78
N PHE A 8 15.81 13.01 -5.23
CA PHE A 8 16.71 13.88 -4.47
C PHE A 8 16.09 14.38 -3.15
N LEU A 9 14.84 14.86 -3.19
CA LEU A 9 14.17 15.33 -1.97
C LEU A 9 13.91 14.16 -1.01
N ASP A 10 13.59 12.98 -1.55
CA ASP A 10 13.42 11.76 -0.76
C ASP A 10 14.74 11.29 -0.12
N VAL A 11 15.85 11.34 -0.86
CA VAL A 11 17.20 11.05 -0.31
C VAL A 11 17.61 12.09 0.74
N LEU A 12 17.36 13.38 0.51
CA LEU A 12 17.61 14.42 1.52
C LEU A 12 16.74 14.20 2.77
N TRP A 13 15.47 13.87 2.58
CA TRP A 13 14.54 13.62 3.67
C TRP A 13 14.91 12.39 4.49
N THR A 14 15.26 11.29 3.83
CA THR A 14 15.74 10.07 4.50
C THR A 14 17.05 10.31 5.24
N MET A 15 17.98 11.08 4.68
CA MET A 15 19.21 11.51 5.37
C MET A 15 18.89 12.36 6.62
N PHE A 16 17.95 13.31 6.50
CA PHE A 16 17.51 14.14 7.63
C PHE A 16 16.87 13.30 8.74
N VAL A 17 15.95 12.38 8.39
CA VAL A 17 15.32 11.47 9.35
C VAL A 17 16.36 10.58 10.03
N PHE A 18 17.32 10.06 9.28
CA PHE A 18 18.44 9.27 9.83
C PHE A 18 19.31 10.09 10.80
N PHE A 19 19.65 11.32 10.44
CA PHE A 19 20.40 12.23 11.32
C PHE A 19 19.61 12.58 12.59
N ALA A 20 18.32 12.88 12.47
CA ALA A 20 17.44 13.14 13.60
C ALA A 20 17.33 11.92 14.52
N PHE A 21 17.32 10.70 13.97
CA PHE A 21 17.34 9.45 14.73
C PHE A 21 18.63 9.28 15.53
N ILE A 22 19.80 9.62 14.97
CA ILE A 22 21.07 9.63 15.70
C ILE A 22 21.04 10.63 16.84
N ILE A 23 20.61 11.87 16.58
CA ILE A 23 20.48 12.90 17.63
C ILE A 23 19.54 12.43 18.74
N TRP A 24 18.41 11.83 18.38
CA TRP A 24 17.44 11.33 19.35
C TRP A 24 18.05 10.30 20.32
N PHE A 25 18.79 9.31 19.80
CA PHE A 25 19.52 8.37 20.65
C PHE A 25 20.61 9.04 21.49
N TRP A 26 21.32 10.00 20.90
CA TRP A 26 22.35 10.74 21.62
C TRP A 26 21.77 11.55 22.78
N ILE A 27 20.61 12.17 22.59
CA ILE A 27 19.86 12.87 23.65
C ILE A 27 19.42 11.88 24.72
N LEU A 28 18.88 10.71 24.34
CA LEU A 28 18.50 9.67 25.30
C LEU A 28 19.69 9.27 26.19
N ILE A 29 20.81 8.88 25.60
CA ILE A 29 22.02 8.49 26.33
C ILE A 29 22.49 9.63 27.24
N THR A 30 22.47 10.87 26.75
CA THR A 30 22.84 12.05 27.54
C THR A 30 21.93 12.25 28.75
N ILE A 31 20.61 12.10 28.56
CA ILE A 31 19.62 12.21 29.65
C ILE A 31 19.85 11.10 30.68
N PHE A 32 20.03 9.84 30.24
CA PHE A 32 20.37 8.74 31.14
C PHE A 32 21.66 9.03 31.90
N ALA A 33 22.73 9.46 31.23
CA ALA A 33 24.00 9.80 31.85
C ALA A 33 23.86 10.92 32.89
N ASP A 34 23.07 11.97 32.62
CA ASP A 34 22.82 13.05 33.59
C ASP A 34 22.05 12.54 34.83
N ILE A 35 21.02 11.71 34.62
CA ILE A 35 20.25 11.08 35.71
C ILE A 35 21.16 10.22 36.60
N PHE A 36 22.09 9.45 35.99
CA PHE A 36 23.02 8.63 36.75
C PHE A 36 24.07 9.46 37.49
N ARG A 37 24.60 10.51 36.86
CA ARG A 37 25.60 11.42 37.42
C ARG A 37 25.07 12.27 38.59
N ARG A 38 23.76 12.51 38.65
CA ARG A 38 23.12 13.15 39.80
C ARG A 38 23.15 12.23 41.03
N HIS A 39 24.02 12.56 41.98
CA HIS A 39 24.18 11.83 43.25
C HIS A 39 23.18 12.28 44.33
N ASP A 40 22.51 13.40 44.11
CA ASP A 40 21.48 14.00 44.97
C ASP A 40 20.09 13.35 44.81
N THR A 41 19.91 12.54 43.77
CA THR A 41 18.62 11.97 43.39
C THR A 41 18.51 10.51 43.84
N SER A 42 17.44 10.17 44.56
CA SER A 42 17.20 8.81 45.08
C SER A 42 17.12 7.78 43.94
N GLY A 43 17.57 6.55 44.20
CA GLY A 43 17.53 5.47 43.21
C GLY A 43 16.12 5.21 42.64
N PHE A 44 15.08 5.39 43.47
CA PHE A 44 13.69 5.29 43.04
C PHE A 44 13.30 6.37 42.03
N ALA A 45 13.73 7.62 42.24
CA ALA A 45 13.49 8.69 41.27
C ALA A 45 14.19 8.41 39.93
N LYS A 46 15.40 7.83 39.96
CA LYS A 46 16.09 7.39 38.72
C LYS A 46 15.28 6.34 37.96
N VAL A 47 14.75 5.32 38.66
CA VAL A 47 13.91 4.28 38.06
C VAL A 47 12.65 4.87 37.43
N LEU A 48 11.96 5.77 38.12
CA LEU A 48 10.77 6.43 37.59
C LEU A 48 11.08 7.24 36.32
N TRP A 49 12.21 7.95 36.30
CA TRP A 49 12.66 8.67 35.11
C TRP A 49 12.95 7.76 33.93
N ILE A 50 13.61 6.62 34.16
CA ILE A 50 13.88 5.61 33.13
C ILE A 50 12.55 5.13 32.51
N ILE A 51 11.58 4.78 33.36
CA ILE A 51 10.25 4.34 32.91
C ILE A 51 9.57 5.43 32.08
N PHE A 52 9.59 6.67 32.55
CA PHE A 52 8.97 7.80 31.86
C PHE A 52 9.56 8.04 30.47
N VAL A 53 10.89 8.02 30.36
CA VAL A 53 11.61 8.19 29.08
C VAL A 53 11.28 7.06 28.09
N ILE A 54 11.14 5.82 28.57
CA ILE A 54 10.78 4.67 27.73
C ILE A 54 9.30 4.71 27.33
N ALA A 55 8.40 5.13 28.24
CA ALA A 55 6.96 5.11 28.01
C ALA A 55 6.47 6.27 27.12
N LEU A 56 7.10 7.43 27.18
CA LEU A 56 6.76 8.63 26.39
C LEU A 56 6.56 8.39 24.89
N PRO A 57 7.48 7.71 24.16
CA PRO A 57 7.30 7.45 22.73
C PRO A 57 6.07 6.59 22.44
N PHE A 58 5.79 5.57 23.28
CA PHE A 58 4.57 4.75 23.13
C PHE A 58 3.31 5.55 23.41
N LEU A 59 3.35 6.44 24.42
CA LEU A 59 2.22 7.31 24.72
C LEU A 59 1.88 8.21 23.53
N GLY A 60 2.89 8.75 22.83
CA GLY A 60 2.69 9.52 21.61
C GLY A 60 2.02 8.71 20.50
N VAL A 61 2.45 7.46 20.29
CA VAL A 61 1.82 6.53 19.33
C VAL A 61 0.38 6.23 19.73
N PHE A 62 0.11 5.94 21.00
CA PHE A 62 -1.25 5.65 21.46
C PHE A 62 -2.17 6.86 21.33
N ILE A 63 -1.72 8.06 21.70
CA ILE A 63 -2.47 9.30 21.50
C ILE A 63 -2.76 9.50 20.01
N TYR A 64 -1.76 9.32 19.14
CA TYR A 64 -1.95 9.42 17.68
C TYR A 64 -2.99 8.43 17.17
N LEU A 65 -2.90 7.16 17.58
CA LEU A 65 -3.85 6.13 17.17
C LEU A 65 -5.27 6.42 17.66
N ILE A 66 -5.44 6.90 18.90
CA ILE A 66 -6.74 7.29 19.44
C ILE A 66 -7.30 8.50 18.67
N ALA A 67 -6.48 9.53 18.43
CA ALA A 67 -6.89 10.73 17.71
C ALA A 67 -7.22 10.46 16.24
N ASN A 68 -6.50 9.54 15.59
CA ASN A 68 -6.64 9.24 14.16
C ASN A 68 -7.36 7.91 13.87
N HIS A 69 -8.12 7.35 14.84
CA HIS A 69 -8.75 6.03 14.68
C HIS A 69 -9.81 5.97 13.55
N ASP A 70 -10.54 7.06 13.30
CA ASP A 70 -11.73 7.06 12.44
C ASP A 70 -11.45 6.96 10.93
N GLY A 71 -10.27 7.38 10.48
CA GLY A 71 -10.01 7.55 9.05
C GLY A 71 -9.56 6.30 8.30
N MET A 72 -9.03 5.28 8.98
CA MET A 72 -8.34 4.17 8.32
C MET A 72 -9.32 3.18 7.67
N THR A 73 -10.38 2.83 8.38
CA THR A 73 -11.38 1.86 7.92
C THR A 73 -12.24 2.42 6.79
N GLU A 74 -12.63 3.70 6.87
CA GLU A 74 -13.48 4.29 5.84
C GLU A 74 -12.72 4.51 4.51
N ARG A 75 -11.42 4.83 4.60
CA ARG A 75 -10.55 4.97 3.42
C ARG A 75 -10.24 3.61 2.78
N SER A 76 -9.99 2.58 3.57
CA SER A 76 -9.74 1.23 3.04
C SER A 76 -10.97 0.68 2.32
N VAL A 77 -12.17 0.90 2.86
CA VAL A 77 -13.44 0.53 2.20
C VAL A 77 -13.65 1.33 0.91
N LYS A 78 -13.45 2.66 0.92
CA LYS A 78 -13.57 3.48 -0.30
C LYS A 78 -12.54 3.10 -1.36
N GLN A 79 -11.29 2.79 -0.97
CA GLN A 79 -10.26 2.33 -1.89
C GLN A 79 -10.58 0.94 -2.46
N ALA A 80 -11.06 0.00 -1.65
CA ALA A 80 -11.48 -1.32 -2.10
C ALA A 80 -12.66 -1.20 -3.10
N GLN A 81 -13.66 -0.37 -2.81
CA GLN A 81 -14.78 -0.12 -3.72
C GLN A 81 -14.31 0.55 -5.03
N ALA A 82 -13.40 1.52 -4.96
CA ALA A 82 -12.86 2.18 -6.15
C ALA A 82 -12.03 1.22 -7.01
N GLN A 83 -11.22 0.35 -6.41
CA GLN A 83 -10.49 -0.70 -7.14
C GLN A 83 -11.45 -1.69 -7.79
N GLN A 84 -12.50 -2.11 -7.07
CA GLN A 84 -13.49 -3.03 -7.61
C GLN A 84 -14.24 -2.41 -8.79
N ALA A 85 -14.64 -1.14 -8.70
CA ALA A 85 -15.29 -0.42 -9.79
C ALA A 85 -14.39 -0.27 -11.03
N GLN A 86 -13.09 -0.03 -10.85
CA GLN A 86 -12.13 0.03 -11.95
C GLN A 86 -11.93 -1.35 -12.59
N MET A 87 -11.85 -2.40 -11.78
CA MET A 87 -11.73 -3.77 -12.27
C MET A 87 -12.99 -4.20 -13.02
N ASP A 88 -14.18 -3.87 -12.52
CA ASP A 88 -15.45 -4.13 -13.20
C ASP A 88 -15.55 -3.40 -14.54
N GLN A 89 -15.06 -2.15 -14.62
CA GLN A 89 -15.00 -1.40 -15.88
C GLN A 89 -14.00 -2.02 -16.88
N TYR A 90 -12.86 -2.48 -16.39
CA TYR A 90 -11.86 -3.17 -17.22
C TYR A 90 -12.38 -4.52 -17.72
N VAL A 91 -13.01 -5.30 -16.84
CA VAL A 91 -13.65 -6.57 -17.23
C VAL A 91 -14.78 -6.31 -18.22
N LYS A 92 -15.61 -5.27 -18.03
CA LYS A 92 -16.65 -4.90 -19.01
C LYS A 92 -16.07 -4.44 -20.35
N SER A 93 -14.95 -3.70 -20.36
CA SER A 93 -14.34 -3.25 -21.61
C SER A 93 -13.67 -4.39 -22.37
N VAL A 94 -13.05 -5.35 -21.67
CA VAL A 94 -12.40 -6.52 -22.26
C VAL A 94 -13.41 -7.60 -22.63
N ALA A 95 -14.44 -7.84 -21.81
CA ALA A 95 -15.51 -8.78 -22.11
C ALA A 95 -16.51 -8.23 -23.15
N GLY A 96 -16.78 -6.92 -23.13
CA GLY A 96 -17.66 -6.25 -24.10
C GLY A 96 -17.05 -6.07 -25.49
N SER A 97 -15.73 -6.20 -25.62
CA SER A 97 -15.02 -6.15 -26.91
C SER A 97 -14.87 -7.54 -27.58
N GLY A 98 -15.31 -8.61 -26.91
CA GLY A 98 -15.14 -9.99 -27.38
C GLY A 98 -16.44 -10.75 -27.62
N GLY A 99 -17.59 -10.07 -27.77
CA GLY A 99 -18.89 -10.72 -27.98
C GLY A 99 -18.91 -11.70 -29.15
N ALA A 100 -19.98 -12.47 -29.30
CA ALA A 100 -20.10 -13.59 -30.25
C ALA A 100 -19.51 -13.30 -31.66
N ALA A 101 -19.70 -12.09 -32.18
CA ALA A 101 -19.15 -11.67 -33.47
C ALA A 101 -17.60 -11.66 -33.53
N ALA A 102 -16.91 -11.19 -32.49
CA ALA A 102 -15.45 -11.15 -32.44
C ALA A 102 -14.83 -12.54 -32.23
N GLU A 103 -15.54 -13.42 -31.52
CA GLU A 103 -15.15 -14.83 -31.37
C GLU A 103 -15.31 -15.59 -32.69
N ILE A 104 -16.38 -15.33 -33.44
CA ILE A 104 -16.61 -15.87 -34.79
C ILE A 104 -15.57 -15.33 -35.79
N GLU A 105 -15.19 -14.06 -35.69
CA GLU A 105 -14.16 -13.44 -36.55
C GLU A 105 -12.78 -14.07 -36.32
N LYS A 106 -12.36 -14.27 -35.06
CA LYS A 106 -11.13 -15.01 -34.73
C LYS A 106 -11.17 -16.46 -35.20
N ALA A 107 -12.30 -17.14 -35.02
CA ALA A 107 -12.47 -18.51 -35.49
C ALA A 107 -12.33 -18.61 -37.02
N LYS A 108 -12.82 -17.62 -37.77
CA LYS A 108 -12.67 -17.56 -39.23
C LYS A 108 -11.19 -17.37 -39.61
N GLY A 109 -10.46 -16.53 -38.90
CA GLY A 109 -9.02 -16.37 -39.11
C GLY A 109 -8.21 -17.67 -38.90
N LEU A 110 -8.60 -18.49 -37.92
CA LEU A 110 -7.98 -19.82 -37.70
C LEU A 110 -8.32 -20.83 -38.80
N LEU A 111 -9.54 -20.75 -39.35
CA LEU A 111 -9.94 -21.58 -40.48
C LEU A 111 -9.16 -21.20 -41.74
N ASP A 112 -9.05 -19.89 -42.01
CA ASP A 112 -8.32 -19.36 -43.17
C ASP A 112 -6.81 -19.62 -43.06
N SER A 113 -6.26 -19.71 -41.84
CA SER A 113 -4.87 -20.13 -41.60
C SER A 113 -4.66 -21.65 -41.65
N GLY A 114 -5.74 -22.44 -41.81
CA GLY A 114 -5.70 -23.90 -41.77
C GLY A 114 -5.38 -24.49 -40.38
N ALA A 115 -5.47 -23.68 -39.32
CA ALA A 115 -5.22 -24.13 -37.95
C ALA A 115 -6.39 -24.94 -37.37
N ILE A 116 -7.60 -24.73 -37.90
CA ILE A 116 -8.79 -25.51 -37.58
C ILE A 116 -9.51 -25.94 -38.86
N THR A 117 -10.31 -26.99 -38.76
CA THR A 117 -11.16 -27.50 -39.82
C THR A 117 -12.51 -26.79 -39.86
N GLN A 118 -13.24 -26.93 -40.97
CA GLN A 118 -14.58 -26.36 -41.13
C GLN A 118 -15.55 -26.83 -40.03
N ALA A 119 -15.47 -28.11 -39.64
CA ALA A 119 -16.32 -28.68 -38.60
C ALA A 119 -16.04 -28.07 -37.21
N GLU A 120 -14.77 -27.77 -36.91
CA GLU A 120 -14.38 -27.11 -35.67
C GLU A 120 -14.82 -25.64 -35.65
N PHE A 121 -14.73 -24.95 -36.78
CA PHE A 121 -15.26 -23.59 -36.93
C PHE A 121 -16.77 -23.52 -36.69
N ASP A 122 -17.55 -24.44 -37.28
CA ASP A 122 -19.00 -24.46 -37.14
C ASP A 122 -19.44 -24.75 -35.69
N SER A 123 -18.67 -25.58 -34.96
CA SER A 123 -18.86 -25.82 -33.53
C SER A 123 -18.65 -24.56 -32.70
N ILE A 124 -17.54 -23.84 -32.93
CA ILE A 124 -17.22 -22.58 -32.23
C ILE A 124 -18.27 -21.51 -32.53
N LYS A 125 -18.70 -21.38 -33.79
CA LYS A 125 -19.76 -20.45 -34.21
C LYS A 125 -21.09 -20.73 -33.50
N SER A 126 -21.49 -22.00 -33.39
CA SER A 126 -22.73 -22.37 -32.71
C SER A 126 -22.69 -22.02 -31.22
N LYS A 127 -21.53 -22.20 -30.58
CA LYS A 127 -21.31 -21.91 -29.16
C LYS A 127 -21.31 -20.42 -28.86
N ALA A 128 -20.65 -19.63 -29.71
CA ALA A 128 -20.64 -18.17 -29.63
C ALA A 128 -22.05 -17.57 -29.82
N LEU A 129 -22.86 -18.11 -30.74
CA LEU A 129 -24.24 -17.64 -30.98
C LEU A 129 -25.25 -18.08 -29.90
N ALA A 130 -24.91 -19.07 -29.07
CA ALA A 130 -25.74 -19.55 -27.97
C ALA A 130 -25.45 -18.83 -26.64
N SER A 131 -24.49 -17.90 -26.63
CA SER A 131 -23.99 -17.17 -25.45
C SER A 131 -24.59 -15.76 -25.33
#